data_AF-A0A4Q6ALC9-F1
#
_entry.id   AF-A0A4Q6ALC9-F1
#
_cell.length_a   1.000
_cell.length_b   1.000
_cell.length_c   1.000
_cell.angle_alpha   90.00
_cell.angle_beta   90.00
_cell.angle_gamma   90.00
#
_symmetry.space_group_name_H-M   'P 1'
#
loop_
_entity.id
_entity.type
_entity.pdbx_description
1 polymer ?
#
loop_
_entity_poly.entity_id
_entity_poly.type
_entity_poly.pdbx_seq_one_letter_code
_entity_poly.pdbx_strand_id
1 'polypeptide(L)'
;IKDLLTMSVGHATDPTGTIMQKPEWVKQFLATPIRDTPGTKFLYNSMATFMLSAIVQKVTGEKIIDYLEPRLFEPLGITNKDWETNPEGINVGGWGLRVRTSDMAKFGLLYLNKGKWNGKQILPEAWVEEASTAHIRQKPDATPEEIATLDWVQGYGYQFWRSRYNSYRADGAFGQYILILPDQDAVIAIHCETPSMQDEINLVWKYLRPAFSKAALPDNPQNLALLKKRSAELSLKPFRSYADSIGTVSSTTGILKNKTIALQDNPLKIQTLTFNEAQNQLILMAQTASGPLPLVFGHSKWIKGSTALKPPSLTGLAINSLDGLAPFAVAGRYRWKDKNTLELHLQYLESTHHATWTCYFTENGFKMETRSSFANLGADKIDVTVTGK
;
A
#
# COMPACT_ATOMS: atom_id res chain seq x y z
N ILE A 1 27.05 -2.56 -6.32
CA ILE A 1 26.00 -3.19 -5.46
C ILE A 1 25.77 -2.36 -4.21
N LYS A 2 26.78 -2.07 -3.39
CA LYS A 2 26.61 -1.25 -2.16
C LYS A 2 25.97 0.11 -2.43
N ASP A 3 26.37 0.82 -3.48
CA ASP A 3 25.76 2.12 -3.83
C ASP A 3 24.28 2.02 -4.25
N LEU A 4 23.87 0.88 -4.84
CA LEU A 4 22.46 0.58 -5.11
C LEU A 4 21.71 0.37 -3.77
N LEU A 5 22.31 -0.41 -2.86
CA LEU A 5 21.73 -0.71 -1.54
C LEU A 5 21.58 0.54 -0.66
N THR A 6 22.45 1.55 -0.81
CA THR A 6 22.41 2.78 -0.02
C THR A 6 21.72 3.94 -0.72
N MET A 7 21.08 3.71 -1.88
CA MET A 7 20.40 4.77 -2.66
C MET A 7 21.35 5.93 -3.01
N SER A 8 22.57 5.62 -3.44
CA SER A 8 23.63 6.61 -3.69
C SER A 8 24.30 6.42 -5.05
N VAL A 9 23.50 6.15 -6.07
CA VAL A 9 23.96 5.75 -7.42
C VAL A 9 24.47 6.90 -8.30
N GLY A 10 24.47 8.13 -7.79
CA GLY A 10 25.03 9.30 -8.47
C GLY A 10 24.14 9.95 -9.54
N HIS A 11 22.88 9.52 -9.69
CA HIS A 11 21.89 10.26 -10.47
C HIS A 11 21.53 11.57 -9.75
N ALA A 12 21.34 12.65 -10.52
CA ALA A 12 20.96 13.95 -9.95
C ALA A 12 19.47 14.04 -9.55
N THR A 13 18.61 13.25 -10.18
CA THR A 13 17.16 13.19 -9.93
C THR A 13 16.68 11.75 -10.03
N ASP A 14 15.63 11.38 -9.29
CA ASP A 14 15.05 10.03 -9.35
C ASP A 14 14.47 9.75 -10.75
N PRO A 15 15.03 8.77 -11.51
CA PRO A 15 14.57 8.49 -12.87
C PRO A 15 13.34 7.56 -12.90
N THR A 16 12.85 7.08 -11.75
CA THR A 16 11.78 6.06 -11.65
C THR A 16 10.57 6.39 -12.52
N GLY A 17 10.02 7.59 -12.38
CA GLY A 17 8.84 8.01 -13.13
C GLY A 17 9.04 8.03 -14.66
N THR A 18 10.25 8.29 -15.13
CA THR A 18 10.58 8.30 -16.58
C THR A 18 10.86 6.90 -17.11
N ILE A 19 11.60 6.09 -16.36
CA ILE A 19 11.99 4.73 -16.78
C ILE A 19 10.77 3.82 -16.83
N MET A 20 9.89 3.90 -15.82
CA MET A 20 8.76 2.98 -15.72
C MET A 20 7.75 3.10 -16.87
N GLN A 21 7.78 4.17 -17.65
CA GLN A 21 6.92 4.39 -18.82
C GLN A 21 7.51 3.82 -20.14
N LYS A 22 8.70 3.22 -20.09
CA LYS A 22 9.44 2.71 -21.25
C LYS A 22 9.66 1.20 -21.14
N PRO A 23 9.96 0.48 -22.23
CA PRO A 23 10.50 -0.87 -22.15
C PRO A 23 12.00 -0.85 -21.79
N GLU A 24 12.56 -2.03 -21.55
CA GLU A 24 13.97 -2.30 -21.26
C GLU A 24 14.53 -1.51 -20.07
N TRP A 25 13.90 -1.62 -18.90
CA TRP A 25 14.21 -0.76 -17.73
C TRP A 25 15.68 -0.79 -17.32
N VAL A 26 16.34 -1.95 -17.41
CA VAL A 26 17.78 -2.10 -17.12
C VAL A 26 18.62 -1.20 -18.03
N LYS A 27 18.32 -1.20 -19.34
CA LYS A 27 19.03 -0.38 -20.33
C LYS A 27 18.74 1.11 -20.11
N GLN A 28 17.49 1.47 -19.79
CA GLN A 28 17.13 2.85 -19.48
C GLN A 28 17.85 3.37 -18.23
N PHE A 29 17.98 2.54 -17.19
CA PHE A 29 18.73 2.89 -15.98
C PHE A 29 20.21 3.11 -16.31
N LEU A 30 20.86 2.19 -17.02
CA LEU A 30 22.27 2.30 -17.38
C LEU A 30 22.57 3.46 -18.35
N ALA A 31 21.58 3.89 -19.14
CA ALA A 31 21.68 5.05 -20.01
C ALA A 31 21.42 6.39 -19.29
N THR A 32 20.93 6.35 -18.05
CA THR A 32 20.67 7.56 -17.26
C THR A 32 22.00 8.19 -16.82
N PRO A 33 22.24 9.50 -17.05
CA PRO A 33 23.51 10.13 -16.70
C PRO A 33 23.81 10.11 -15.20
N ILE A 34 24.98 9.60 -14.83
CA ILE A 34 25.56 9.72 -13.48
C ILE A 34 26.28 11.06 -13.40
N ARG A 35 25.76 11.96 -12.55
CA ARG A 35 26.25 13.35 -12.40
C ARG A 35 27.11 13.54 -11.17
N ASP A 36 26.85 12.77 -10.13
CA ASP A 36 27.60 12.76 -8.88
C ASP A 36 28.37 11.44 -8.75
N THR A 37 29.48 11.46 -8.00
CA THR A 37 30.24 10.23 -7.70
C THR A 37 29.36 9.26 -6.90
N PRO A 38 29.14 8.01 -7.36
CA PRO A 38 28.40 7.02 -6.58
C PRO A 38 28.97 6.83 -5.16
N GLY A 39 28.10 6.55 -4.20
CA GLY A 39 28.46 6.43 -2.78
C GLY A 39 28.54 7.77 -2.02
N THR A 40 28.48 8.92 -2.70
CA THR A 40 28.74 10.23 -2.04
C THR A 40 27.49 11.03 -1.68
N LYS A 41 26.38 10.83 -2.41
CA LYS A 41 25.12 11.56 -2.18
C LYS A 41 23.94 10.61 -2.14
N PHE A 42 23.08 10.80 -1.15
CA PHE A 42 21.83 10.07 -1.04
C PHE A 42 20.77 10.65 -1.97
N LEU A 43 20.11 9.79 -2.73
CA LEU A 43 18.92 10.08 -3.50
C LEU A 43 18.06 8.81 -3.53
N TYR A 44 16.94 8.83 -2.83
CA TYR A 44 16.00 7.71 -2.85
C TYR A 44 15.54 7.44 -4.29
N ASN A 45 15.77 6.21 -4.76
CA ASN A 45 15.65 5.86 -6.18
C ASN A 45 15.15 4.42 -6.31
N SER A 46 13.86 4.25 -6.58
CA SER A 46 13.25 2.91 -6.70
C SER A 46 13.83 2.09 -7.85
N MET A 47 14.36 2.73 -8.91
CA MET A 47 15.04 2.03 -9.99
C MET A 47 16.43 1.49 -9.58
N ALA A 48 17.09 2.08 -8.57
CA ALA A 48 18.29 1.48 -7.99
C ALA A 48 17.96 0.13 -7.32
N THR A 49 16.82 0.04 -6.62
CA THR A 49 16.33 -1.22 -6.06
C THR A 49 15.88 -2.20 -7.13
N PHE A 50 15.24 -1.74 -8.20
CA PHE A 50 14.93 -2.58 -9.37
C PHE A 50 16.19 -3.25 -9.93
N MET A 51 17.29 -2.49 -10.06
CA MET A 51 18.56 -3.05 -10.54
C MET A 51 19.11 -4.14 -9.60
N LEU A 52 18.87 -4.08 -8.30
CA LEU A 52 19.21 -5.18 -7.39
C LEU A 52 18.41 -6.45 -7.72
N SER A 53 17.11 -6.32 -7.99
CA SER A 53 16.28 -7.45 -8.42
C SER A 53 16.76 -8.02 -9.77
N ALA A 54 17.06 -7.15 -10.74
CA ALA A 54 17.60 -7.55 -12.04
C ALA A 54 18.94 -8.27 -11.91
N ILE A 55 19.83 -7.83 -11.00
CA ILE A 55 21.11 -8.50 -10.73
C ILE A 55 20.88 -9.90 -10.16
N VAL A 56 19.98 -10.05 -9.17
CA VAL A 56 19.66 -11.37 -8.61
C VAL A 56 19.18 -12.30 -9.72
N GLN A 57 18.17 -11.88 -10.49
CA GLN A 57 17.63 -12.70 -11.55
C GLN A 57 18.64 -13.00 -12.66
N LYS A 58 19.53 -12.06 -12.99
CA LYS A 58 20.58 -12.28 -13.98
C LYS A 58 21.59 -13.36 -13.54
N VAL A 59 21.89 -13.42 -12.24
CA VAL A 59 22.90 -14.35 -11.69
C VAL A 59 22.29 -15.71 -11.35
N THR A 60 21.04 -15.75 -10.89
CA THR A 60 20.38 -17.01 -10.46
C THR A 60 19.56 -17.65 -11.58
N GLY A 61 19.09 -16.87 -12.55
CA GLY A 61 18.08 -17.30 -13.52
C GLY A 61 16.64 -17.32 -12.97
N GLU A 62 16.44 -16.97 -11.70
CA GLU A 62 15.16 -17.00 -10.99
C GLU A 62 14.65 -15.58 -10.73
N LYS A 63 13.34 -15.33 -10.81
CA LYS A 63 12.80 -14.06 -10.32
C LYS A 63 13.05 -13.94 -8.82
N ILE A 64 13.17 -12.72 -8.28
CA ILE A 64 13.51 -12.54 -6.86
C ILE A 64 12.46 -13.17 -5.93
N ILE A 65 11.17 -13.15 -6.32
CA ILE A 65 10.12 -13.78 -5.51
C ILE A 65 10.32 -15.29 -5.41
N ASP A 66 10.70 -15.95 -6.52
CA ASP A 66 10.95 -17.39 -6.60
C ASP A 66 12.25 -17.76 -5.86
N TYR A 67 13.30 -16.94 -6.04
CA TYR A 67 14.57 -17.10 -5.34
C TYR A 67 14.39 -17.01 -3.82
N LEU A 68 13.54 -16.09 -3.34
CA LEU A 68 13.26 -15.89 -1.92
C LEU A 68 12.27 -16.91 -1.35
N GLU A 69 11.54 -17.67 -2.18
CA GLU A 69 10.50 -18.60 -1.72
C GLU A 69 11.02 -19.60 -0.68
N PRO A 70 11.97 -20.50 -1.02
CA PRO A 70 12.49 -21.49 -0.06
C PRO A 70 13.45 -20.88 0.97
N ARG A 71 13.93 -19.66 0.73
CA ARG A 71 15.02 -19.03 1.51
C ARG A 71 14.52 -18.11 2.60
N LEU A 72 13.38 -17.45 2.38
CA LEU A 72 12.85 -16.42 3.26
C LEU A 72 11.34 -16.59 3.49
N PHE A 73 10.55 -16.72 2.44
CA PHE A 73 9.09 -16.71 2.59
C PHE A 73 8.56 -17.99 3.25
N GLU A 74 8.97 -19.18 2.78
CA GLU A 74 8.58 -20.44 3.40
C GLU A 74 9.06 -20.56 4.86
N PRO A 75 10.33 -20.27 5.22
CA PRO A 75 10.77 -20.31 6.62
C PRO A 75 9.97 -19.39 7.56
N LEU A 76 9.54 -18.22 7.08
CA LEU A 76 8.72 -17.29 7.85
C LEU A 76 7.20 -17.61 7.75
N GLY A 77 6.81 -18.59 6.94
CA GLY A 77 5.40 -18.90 6.67
C GLY A 77 4.64 -17.73 6.06
N ILE A 78 5.29 -16.98 5.16
CA ILE A 78 4.69 -15.89 4.39
C ILE A 78 4.06 -16.51 3.14
N THR A 79 2.74 -16.38 3.00
CA THR A 79 1.95 -17.05 1.95
C THR A 79 1.05 -16.04 1.25
N ASN A 80 0.50 -16.43 0.09
CA ASN A 80 -0.41 -15.57 -0.70
C ASN A 80 0.20 -14.19 -1.02
N LYS A 81 1.50 -14.16 -1.32
CA LYS A 81 2.19 -12.97 -1.80
C LYS A 81 2.26 -12.97 -3.31
N ASP A 82 2.34 -11.78 -3.86
CA ASP A 82 2.74 -11.56 -5.23
C ASP A 82 3.67 -10.34 -5.29
N TRP A 83 4.33 -10.16 -6.43
CA TRP A 83 5.24 -9.04 -6.64
C TRP A 83 5.17 -8.61 -8.10
N GLU A 84 4.87 -7.33 -8.32
CA GLU A 84 4.85 -6.75 -9.66
C GLU A 84 6.13 -7.04 -10.45
N THR A 85 5.97 -7.13 -11.77
CA THR A 85 7.07 -7.27 -12.72
C THR A 85 7.05 -6.14 -13.74
N ASN A 86 8.23 -5.79 -14.25
CA ASN A 86 8.35 -4.98 -15.44
C ASN A 86 7.96 -5.78 -16.71
N PRO A 87 7.94 -5.16 -17.91
CA PRO A 87 7.58 -5.86 -19.15
C PRO A 87 8.49 -7.04 -19.52
N GLU A 88 9.75 -7.01 -19.08
CA GLU A 88 10.71 -8.09 -19.31
C GLU A 88 10.59 -9.23 -18.28
N GLY A 89 9.60 -9.17 -17.37
CA GLY A 89 9.32 -10.20 -16.39
C GLY A 89 10.26 -10.19 -15.17
N ILE A 90 10.99 -9.09 -14.94
CA ILE A 90 11.81 -8.89 -13.74
C ILE A 90 10.94 -8.31 -12.64
N ASN A 91 10.98 -8.86 -11.43
CA ASN A 91 10.27 -8.26 -10.30
C ASN A 91 10.77 -6.83 -10.04
N VAL A 92 9.86 -5.91 -9.75
CA VAL A 92 10.19 -4.49 -9.67
C VAL A 92 11.11 -4.14 -8.49
N GLY A 93 11.14 -4.96 -7.43
CA GLY A 93 12.08 -4.86 -6.30
C GLY A 93 11.82 -3.70 -5.33
N GLY A 94 11.60 -2.48 -5.83
CA GLY A 94 11.43 -1.27 -5.01
C GLY A 94 9.99 -0.96 -4.56
N TRP A 95 9.00 -1.68 -5.09
CA TRP A 95 7.57 -1.52 -4.77
C TRP A 95 6.80 -2.79 -5.10
N GLY A 96 5.47 -2.76 -4.98
CA GLY A 96 4.58 -3.75 -5.62
C GLY A 96 4.59 -5.16 -5.04
N LEU A 97 5.31 -5.39 -3.92
CA LEU A 97 5.19 -6.60 -3.10
C LEU A 97 3.94 -6.47 -2.22
N ARG A 98 3.01 -7.43 -2.34
CA ARG A 98 1.81 -7.50 -1.49
C ARG A 98 1.96 -8.65 -0.49
N VAL A 99 1.88 -8.31 0.78
CA VAL A 99 1.97 -9.23 1.93
C VAL A 99 1.05 -8.73 3.05
N ARG A 100 0.73 -9.61 4.01
CA ARG A 100 -0.06 -9.21 5.18
C ARG A 100 0.79 -8.37 6.15
N THR A 101 0.16 -7.47 6.90
CA THR A 101 0.84 -6.69 7.96
C THR A 101 1.51 -7.60 9.01
N SER A 102 0.92 -8.77 9.29
CA SER A 102 1.56 -9.77 10.15
C SER A 102 2.87 -10.31 9.56
N ASP A 103 2.93 -10.49 8.23
CA ASP A 103 4.13 -11.00 7.56
C ASP A 103 5.23 -9.95 7.47
N MET A 104 4.86 -8.66 7.34
CA MET A 104 5.78 -7.54 7.55
C MET A 104 6.40 -7.58 8.95
N ALA A 105 5.59 -7.82 9.99
CA ALA A 105 6.09 -7.94 11.36
C ALA A 105 7.04 -9.13 11.53
N LYS A 106 6.79 -10.28 10.89
CA LYS A 106 7.72 -11.43 10.90
C LYS A 106 9.08 -11.08 10.31
N PHE A 107 9.10 -10.34 9.21
CA PHE A 107 10.36 -9.85 8.63
C PHE A 107 11.10 -8.90 9.58
N GLY A 108 10.38 -7.99 10.25
CA GLY A 108 10.98 -7.16 11.30
C GLY A 108 11.53 -7.99 12.46
N LEU A 109 10.81 -9.02 12.90
CA LEU A 109 11.24 -9.92 13.99
C LEU A 109 12.46 -10.74 13.59
N LEU A 110 12.60 -11.13 12.32
CA LEU A 110 13.82 -11.76 11.82
C LEU A 110 15.03 -10.83 12.01
N TYR A 111 14.89 -9.55 11.67
CA TYR A 111 15.96 -8.55 11.84
C TYR A 111 16.23 -8.21 13.32
N LEU A 112 15.18 -8.08 14.14
CA LEU A 112 15.31 -7.92 15.59
C LEU A 112 16.12 -9.08 16.20
N ASN A 113 15.81 -10.31 15.79
CA ASN A 113 16.48 -11.53 16.23
C ASN A 113 17.78 -11.84 15.46
N LYS A 114 18.40 -10.82 14.85
CA LYS A 114 19.70 -10.94 14.18
C LYS A 114 19.77 -12.06 13.15
N GLY A 115 18.69 -12.24 12.40
CA GLY A 115 18.57 -13.21 11.32
C GLY A 115 18.15 -14.61 11.77
N LYS A 116 17.80 -14.82 13.04
CA LYS A 116 17.24 -16.08 13.54
C LYS A 116 15.72 -16.07 13.50
N TRP A 117 15.14 -17.20 13.10
CA TRP A 117 13.71 -17.46 13.13
C TRP A 117 13.44 -18.87 13.62
N ASN A 118 12.65 -19.02 14.69
CA ASN A 118 12.37 -20.32 15.33
C ASN A 118 13.61 -21.20 15.56
N GLY A 119 14.71 -20.58 16.03
CA GLY A 119 15.98 -21.26 16.29
C GLY A 119 16.86 -21.54 15.06
N LYS A 120 16.38 -21.30 13.83
CA LYS A 120 17.15 -21.44 12.59
C LYS A 120 17.75 -20.11 12.16
N GLN A 121 19.03 -20.11 11.78
CA GLN A 121 19.67 -18.93 11.15
C GLN A 121 19.22 -18.85 9.68
N ILE A 122 18.48 -17.79 9.34
CA ILE A 122 18.00 -17.52 7.97
C ILE A 122 18.91 -16.49 7.28
N LEU A 123 19.30 -15.42 7.98
CA LEU A 123 20.26 -14.41 7.51
C LEU A 123 21.48 -14.42 8.43
N PRO A 124 22.72 -14.29 7.95
CA PRO A 124 23.88 -14.15 8.84
C PRO A 124 23.73 -12.97 9.80
N GLU A 125 24.10 -13.12 11.08
CA GLU A 125 24.05 -12.04 12.07
C GLU A 125 24.85 -10.81 11.61
N ALA A 126 26.06 -11.02 11.09
CA ALA A 126 26.90 -9.96 10.54
C ALA A 126 26.25 -9.20 9.38
N TRP A 127 25.43 -9.89 8.56
CA TRP A 127 24.68 -9.22 7.49
C TRP A 127 23.57 -8.34 8.06
N VAL A 128 22.83 -8.80 9.06
CA VAL A 128 21.79 -8.00 9.71
C VAL A 128 22.38 -6.73 10.33
N GLU A 129 23.54 -6.85 10.98
CA GLU A 129 24.28 -5.72 11.54
C GLU A 129 24.76 -4.75 10.44
N GLU A 130 25.42 -5.25 9.39
CA GLU A 130 25.90 -4.41 8.29
C GLU A 130 24.74 -3.71 7.56
N ALA A 131 23.66 -4.44 7.27
CA ALA A 131 22.52 -3.90 6.52
C ALA A 131 21.75 -2.82 7.29
N SER A 132 21.66 -2.96 8.61
CA SER A 132 20.95 -1.99 9.46
C SER A 132 21.82 -0.82 9.92
N THR A 133 23.13 -0.85 9.70
CA THR A 133 24.06 0.23 10.06
C THR A 133 23.95 1.41 9.09
N ALA A 134 24.10 2.65 9.58
CA ALA A 134 24.11 3.84 8.74
C ALA A 134 25.37 3.89 7.87
N HIS A 135 25.20 3.91 6.54
CA HIS A 135 26.29 4.05 5.56
C HIS A 135 26.31 5.43 4.90
N ILE A 136 25.17 6.12 4.84
CA ILE A 136 25.06 7.45 4.24
C ILE A 136 24.04 8.32 4.98
N ARG A 137 24.26 9.63 5.04
CA ARG A 137 23.31 10.60 5.60
C ARG A 137 22.50 11.25 4.49
N GLN A 138 21.19 11.35 4.69
CA GLN A 138 20.28 12.02 3.76
C GLN A 138 20.45 13.53 3.77
N LYS A 139 20.73 14.09 4.95
CA LYS A 139 21.04 15.50 5.16
C LYS A 139 22.31 15.64 6.01
N PRO A 140 23.50 15.66 5.40
CA PRO A 140 24.77 15.73 6.14
C PRO A 140 24.93 16.98 7.01
N ASP A 141 24.27 18.07 6.63
CA ASP A 141 24.23 19.39 7.27
C ASP A 141 23.02 19.59 8.20
N ALA A 142 22.32 18.52 8.58
CA ALA A 142 21.18 18.60 9.50
C ALA A 142 21.59 19.23 10.84
N THR A 143 20.76 20.16 11.32
CA THR A 143 20.98 20.82 12.62
C THR A 143 20.75 19.84 13.78
N PRO A 144 21.28 20.13 14.99
CA PRO A 144 20.98 19.31 16.17
C PRO A 144 19.48 19.17 16.47
N GLU A 145 18.68 20.21 16.20
CA GLU A 145 17.22 20.18 16.38
C GLU A 145 16.55 19.23 15.37
N GLU A 146 16.96 19.26 14.10
CA GLU A 146 16.46 18.34 13.09
C GLU A 146 16.81 16.89 13.43
N ILE A 147 18.03 16.64 13.90
CA ILE A 147 18.46 15.31 14.35
C ILE A 147 17.63 14.85 15.57
N ALA A 148 17.24 15.75 16.47
CA ALA A 148 16.41 15.39 17.62
C ALA A 148 14.94 15.08 17.26
N THR A 149 14.43 15.65 16.17
CA THR A 149 12.99 15.67 15.85
C THR A 149 12.60 14.87 14.60
N LEU A 150 13.51 14.66 13.65
CA LEU A 150 13.23 14.04 12.35
C LEU A 150 13.93 12.68 12.22
N ASP A 151 13.16 11.64 11.90
CA ASP A 151 13.69 10.30 11.67
C ASP A 151 14.34 10.15 10.28
N TRP A 152 13.99 11.02 9.32
CA TRP A 152 14.49 10.98 7.94
C TRP A 152 15.94 11.45 7.76
N VAL A 153 16.55 12.02 8.80
CA VAL A 153 17.94 12.51 8.80
C VAL A 153 18.90 11.62 9.61
N GLN A 154 18.42 10.50 10.14
CA GLN A 154 19.19 9.63 11.05
C GLN A 154 20.21 8.74 10.32
N GLY A 155 20.24 8.77 8.99
CA GLY A 155 21.07 7.92 8.15
C GLY A 155 20.30 6.82 7.43
N TYR A 156 20.95 6.20 6.46
CA TYR A 156 20.42 5.12 5.65
C TYR A 156 21.42 3.95 5.61
N GLY A 157 20.91 2.73 5.77
CA GLY A 157 21.66 1.49 5.65
C GLY A 157 21.49 0.83 4.28
N TYR A 158 21.56 -0.49 4.23
CA TYR A 158 21.24 -1.24 3.02
C TYR A 158 19.73 -1.48 2.95
N GLN A 159 19.03 -0.59 2.23
CA GLN A 159 17.57 -0.58 2.06
C GLN A 159 16.78 -0.33 3.36
N PHE A 160 17.44 0.17 4.42
CA PHE A 160 16.82 0.55 5.70
C PHE A 160 17.04 2.02 6.03
N TRP A 161 16.00 2.69 6.52
CA TRP A 161 16.13 3.98 7.17
C TRP A 161 16.56 3.79 8.61
N ARG A 162 17.53 4.57 9.09
CA ARG A 162 17.72 4.72 10.54
C ARG A 162 16.60 5.58 11.11
N SER A 163 16.37 5.41 12.40
CA SER A 163 15.42 6.18 13.18
C SER A 163 16.06 6.62 14.49
N ARG A 164 15.40 7.53 15.19
CA ARG A 164 15.79 7.92 16.55
C ARG A 164 15.69 6.72 17.50
N TYR A 165 16.29 6.84 18.69
CA TYR A 165 16.20 5.81 19.76
C TYR A 165 16.76 4.44 19.34
N ASN A 166 17.96 4.42 18.74
CA ASN A 166 18.63 3.19 18.28
C ASN A 166 17.75 2.28 17.40
N SER A 167 16.82 2.84 16.67
CA SER A 167 15.85 2.10 15.87
C SER A 167 16.16 2.22 14.38
N TYR A 168 15.56 1.34 13.57
CA TYR A 168 15.63 1.41 12.11
C TYR A 168 14.35 0.84 11.51
N ARG A 169 14.10 1.13 10.23
CA ARG A 169 12.84 0.78 9.59
C ARG A 169 12.94 0.56 8.08
N ALA A 170 12.00 -0.23 7.58
CA ALA A 170 11.64 -0.23 6.17
C ALA A 170 10.40 0.64 5.97
N ASP A 171 10.45 1.51 4.95
CA ASP A 171 9.39 2.49 4.65
C ASP A 171 8.78 2.21 3.28
N GLY A 172 7.46 2.23 3.23
CA GLY A 172 6.66 2.36 2.02
C GLY A 172 5.92 3.69 2.00
N ALA A 173 5.69 4.22 0.81
CA ALA A 173 4.98 5.48 0.61
C ALA A 173 3.63 5.49 1.36
N PHE A 174 3.30 6.65 1.93
CA PHE A 174 2.07 6.89 2.70
C PHE A 174 1.92 6.12 4.02
N GLY A 175 3.05 5.67 4.59
CA GLY A 175 3.14 5.24 5.98
C GLY A 175 3.15 3.73 6.22
N GLN A 176 3.70 2.97 5.27
CA GLN A 176 3.88 1.53 5.45
C GLN A 176 5.19 1.33 6.19
N TYR A 177 5.15 0.84 7.42
CA TYR A 177 6.35 0.76 8.25
C TYR A 177 6.58 -0.65 8.77
N ILE A 178 7.84 -1.05 8.76
CA ILE A 178 8.39 -2.09 9.62
C ILE A 178 9.41 -1.40 10.50
N LEU A 179 9.05 -1.07 11.73
CA LEU A 179 9.93 -0.38 12.67
C LEU A 179 10.52 -1.40 13.64
N ILE A 180 11.83 -1.50 13.70
CA ILE A 180 12.59 -2.40 14.58
C ILE A 180 13.21 -1.57 15.71
N LEU A 181 12.89 -1.92 16.96
CA LEU A 181 13.32 -1.24 18.17
C LEU A 181 14.14 -2.21 19.05
N PRO A 182 15.46 -2.37 18.79
CA PRO A 182 16.31 -3.29 19.53
C PRO A 182 16.28 -3.06 21.05
N ASP A 183 16.32 -1.80 21.48
CA ASP A 183 16.35 -1.44 22.91
C ASP A 183 15.05 -1.79 23.65
N GLN A 184 13.96 -2.00 22.92
CA GLN A 184 12.64 -2.37 23.45
C GLN A 184 12.28 -3.83 23.19
N ASP A 185 13.14 -4.60 22.50
CA ASP A 185 12.85 -5.95 22.02
C ASP A 185 11.49 -6.02 21.29
N ALA A 186 11.26 -5.06 20.39
CA ALA A 186 9.95 -4.86 19.78
C ALA A 186 10.02 -4.57 18.28
N VAL A 187 8.96 -4.98 17.58
CA VAL A 187 8.69 -4.64 16.18
C VAL A 187 7.29 -4.06 16.08
N ILE A 188 7.16 -2.97 15.35
CA ILE A 188 5.88 -2.33 15.06
C ILE A 188 5.69 -2.32 13.54
N ALA A 189 4.68 -3.04 13.07
CA ALA A 189 4.27 -3.03 11.67
C ALA A 189 3.02 -2.16 11.51
N ILE A 190 3.07 -1.20 10.59
CA ILE A 190 1.99 -0.26 10.31
C ILE A 190 1.64 -0.33 8.83
N HIS A 191 0.35 -0.35 8.53
CA HIS A 191 -0.18 -0.18 7.19
C HIS A 191 -1.20 0.97 7.28
N CYS A 192 -0.93 2.09 6.62
CA CYS A 192 -1.82 3.26 6.63
C CYS A 192 -1.80 4.00 5.30
N GLU A 193 -2.59 5.07 5.20
CA GLU A 193 -2.59 5.96 4.03
C GLU A 193 -2.62 7.38 4.56
N THR A 194 -1.43 7.94 4.80
CA THR A 194 -1.27 9.28 5.36
C THR A 194 -0.17 10.06 4.64
N PRO A 195 -0.37 11.35 4.35
CA PRO A 195 0.70 12.20 3.85
C PRO A 195 1.64 12.63 5.00
N SER A 196 1.17 12.59 6.25
CA SER A 196 1.91 12.98 7.45
C SER A 196 2.75 11.82 8.01
N MET A 197 3.64 11.30 7.17
CA MET A 197 4.45 10.11 7.46
C MET A 197 5.29 10.25 8.75
N GLN A 198 5.91 11.41 8.98
CA GLN A 198 6.70 11.67 10.20
C GLN A 198 5.83 11.73 11.47
N ASP A 199 4.61 12.26 11.37
CA ASP A 199 3.71 12.35 12.53
C ASP A 199 3.27 10.96 13.00
N GLU A 200 3.05 10.03 12.07
CA GLU A 200 2.73 8.63 12.41
C GLU A 200 3.87 7.99 13.23
N ILE A 201 5.12 8.22 12.81
CA ILE A 201 6.31 7.77 13.56
C ILE A 201 6.38 8.47 14.93
N ASN A 202 6.06 9.77 15.00
CA ASN A 202 6.02 10.51 16.27
C ASN A 202 5.00 9.95 17.26
N LEU A 203 3.86 9.42 16.79
CA LEU A 203 2.89 8.74 17.65
C LEU A 203 3.49 7.48 18.31
N VAL A 204 4.30 6.72 17.58
CA VAL A 204 5.04 5.59 18.15
C VAL A 204 5.96 6.05 19.28
N TRP A 205 6.75 7.09 19.04
CA TRP A 205 7.68 7.63 20.03
C TRP A 205 7.02 8.25 21.25
N LYS A 206 5.84 8.83 21.06
CA LYS A 206 5.06 9.47 22.11
C LYS A 206 4.31 8.45 22.97
N TYR A 207 3.69 7.44 22.36
CA TYR A 207 2.73 6.57 23.05
C TYR A 207 3.21 5.14 23.25
N LEU A 208 3.89 4.54 22.27
CA LEU A 208 4.25 3.12 22.33
C LEU A 208 5.64 2.92 22.94
N ARG A 209 6.65 3.66 22.48
CA ARG A 209 8.03 3.51 22.99
C ARG A 209 8.12 3.66 24.52
N PRO A 210 7.49 4.69 25.15
CA PRO A 210 7.56 4.84 26.61
C PRO A 210 6.76 3.80 27.39
N ALA A 211 5.86 3.06 26.72
CA ALA A 211 5.05 2.02 27.35
C ALA A 211 5.76 0.67 27.47
N PHE A 212 6.86 0.46 26.74
CA PHE A 212 7.68 -0.74 26.90
C PHE A 212 8.50 -0.68 28.19
N SER A 213 8.54 -1.80 28.91
CA SER A 213 9.29 -1.99 30.16
C SER A 213 10.18 -3.22 30.03
N LYS A 214 11.38 -3.16 30.62
CA LYS A 214 12.28 -4.32 30.71
C LYS A 214 11.72 -5.44 31.60
N ALA A 215 10.97 -5.07 32.62
CA ALA A 215 10.32 -6.02 33.51
C ALA A 215 8.90 -6.33 33.02
N ALA A 216 8.49 -7.59 33.18
CA ALA A 216 7.11 -7.99 32.98
C ALA A 216 6.19 -7.15 33.87
N LEU A 217 5.13 -6.60 33.27
CA LEU A 217 4.10 -5.89 34.02
C LEU A 217 3.22 -6.90 34.77
N PRO A 218 2.67 -6.52 35.94
CA PRO A 218 1.71 -7.37 36.64
C PRO A 218 0.45 -7.60 35.78
N ASP A 219 -0.21 -8.74 35.98
CA ASP A 219 -1.46 -9.07 35.31
C ASP A 219 -2.50 -7.95 35.53
N ASN A 220 -3.12 -7.51 34.44
CA ASN A 220 -4.17 -6.49 34.47
C ASN A 220 -5.41 -6.99 33.73
N PRO A 221 -6.21 -7.87 34.37
CA PRO A 221 -7.38 -8.48 33.74
C PRO A 221 -8.43 -7.46 33.32
N GLN A 222 -8.56 -6.34 34.04
CA GLN A 222 -9.50 -5.27 33.73
C GLN A 222 -9.15 -4.57 32.41
N ASN A 223 -7.89 -4.11 32.25
CA ASN A 223 -7.46 -3.47 31.01
C ASN A 223 -7.39 -4.47 29.85
N LEU A 224 -7.04 -5.74 30.10
CA LEU A 224 -7.10 -6.77 29.08
C LEU A 224 -8.52 -7.01 28.59
N ALA A 225 -9.51 -7.04 29.48
CA ALA A 225 -10.92 -7.16 29.10
C ALA A 225 -11.38 -5.93 28.29
N LEU A 226 -10.99 -4.72 28.69
CA LEU A 226 -11.27 -3.49 27.96
C LEU A 226 -10.64 -3.50 26.56
N LEU A 227 -9.38 -3.92 26.45
CA LEU A 227 -8.67 -4.05 25.18
C LEU A 227 -9.36 -5.07 24.28
N LYS A 228 -9.68 -6.26 24.79
CA LYS A 228 -10.41 -7.29 24.03
C LYS A 228 -11.74 -6.78 23.51
N LYS A 229 -12.52 -6.09 24.35
CA LYS A 229 -13.79 -5.47 23.95
C LYS A 229 -13.57 -4.43 22.85
N ARG A 230 -12.64 -3.49 23.05
CA ARG A 230 -12.33 -2.45 22.08
C ARG A 230 -11.89 -3.05 20.74
N SER A 231 -10.97 -4.00 20.75
CA SER A 231 -10.46 -4.66 19.55
C SER A 231 -11.55 -5.45 18.80
N ALA A 232 -12.50 -6.06 19.51
CA ALA A 232 -13.63 -6.75 18.89
C ALA A 232 -14.66 -5.79 18.27
N GLU A 233 -14.77 -4.57 18.81
CA GLU A 233 -15.70 -3.54 18.33
C GLU A 233 -15.08 -2.60 17.28
N LEU A 234 -13.75 -2.65 17.07
CA LEU A 234 -13.06 -1.84 16.06
C LEU A 234 -13.61 -2.15 14.67
N SER A 235 -14.24 -1.13 14.08
CA SER A 235 -14.79 -1.16 12.75
C SER A 235 -14.60 0.20 12.09
N LEU A 236 -14.56 0.22 10.76
CA LEU A 236 -14.68 1.47 10.03
C LEU A 236 -16.02 2.13 10.39
N LYS A 237 -16.00 3.42 10.70
CA LYS A 237 -17.17 4.16 11.22
C LYS A 237 -18.45 3.86 10.42
N PRO A 238 -19.61 3.76 11.08
CA PRO A 238 -20.89 3.48 10.42
C PRO A 238 -21.18 4.48 9.30
N PHE A 239 -21.63 3.94 8.18
CA PHE A 239 -21.94 4.69 6.97
C PHE A 239 -23.46 4.89 6.92
N ARG A 240 -23.96 6.01 7.45
CA ARG A 240 -25.42 6.27 7.50
C ARG A 240 -25.95 6.57 6.09
N SER A 241 -27.06 5.94 5.74
CA SER A 241 -27.80 6.16 4.49
C SER A 241 -29.02 7.07 4.72
N TYR A 242 -29.40 7.85 3.72
CA TYR A 242 -30.62 8.65 3.70
C TYR A 242 -31.86 7.79 3.97
N ALA A 243 -31.92 6.59 3.38
CA ALA A 243 -33.01 5.63 3.59
C ALA A 243 -33.14 5.20 5.08
N ASP A 244 -32.04 5.16 5.82
CA ASP A 244 -32.04 4.84 7.25
C ASP A 244 -32.64 5.99 8.09
N SER A 245 -32.55 7.24 7.59
CA SER A 245 -32.99 8.45 8.31
C SER A 245 -34.48 8.73 8.22
N ILE A 246 -35.16 8.23 7.18
CA ILE A 246 -36.60 8.42 6.95
C ILE A 246 -37.43 7.18 7.33
N GLY A 247 -36.82 6.17 7.98
CA GLY A 247 -37.51 4.96 8.45
C GLY A 247 -37.96 4.01 7.35
N THR A 248 -37.66 4.32 6.08
CA THR A 248 -37.99 3.50 4.92
C THR A 248 -36.75 2.75 4.42
N VAL A 249 -36.27 1.81 5.21
CA VAL A 249 -35.33 0.77 4.74
C VAL A 249 -35.91 0.00 3.52
N SER A 250 -37.23 0.14 3.29
CA SER A 250 -38.01 -0.51 2.23
C SER A 250 -38.33 0.37 0.99
N SER A 251 -38.16 1.71 1.00
CA SER A 251 -38.71 2.55 -0.10
C SER A 251 -37.73 2.91 -1.22
N THR A 252 -36.43 2.67 -1.08
CA THR A 252 -35.45 2.84 -2.17
C THR A 252 -35.01 1.52 -2.80
N THR A 253 -35.38 0.39 -2.20
CA THR A 253 -35.00 -0.95 -2.63
C THR A 253 -35.63 -1.25 -3.98
N GLY A 254 -34.81 -1.36 -5.02
CA GLY A 254 -35.24 -1.77 -6.37
C GLY A 254 -35.35 -0.63 -7.39
N ILE A 255 -35.08 0.63 -7.02
CA ILE A 255 -34.91 1.74 -7.98
C ILE A 255 -33.87 1.39 -9.03
N LEU A 256 -32.84 0.65 -8.62
CA LEU A 256 -31.74 0.23 -9.47
C LEU A 256 -31.87 -1.22 -9.96
N LYS A 257 -33.04 -1.85 -9.86
CA LYS A 257 -33.21 -3.23 -10.32
C LYS A 257 -33.08 -3.29 -11.85
N ASN A 258 -32.05 -3.97 -12.33
CA ASN A 258 -31.73 -4.13 -13.76
C ASN A 258 -31.56 -2.80 -14.52
N LYS A 259 -31.13 -1.73 -13.85
CA LYS A 259 -30.93 -0.43 -14.49
C LYS A 259 -29.60 -0.41 -15.23
N THR A 260 -29.64 -0.29 -16.56
CA THR A 260 -28.43 -0.21 -17.40
C THR A 260 -28.26 1.22 -17.90
N ILE A 261 -27.03 1.72 -17.85
CA ILE A 261 -26.65 3.06 -18.31
C ILE A 261 -25.53 2.92 -19.33
N ALA A 262 -25.75 3.48 -20.52
CA ALA A 262 -24.71 3.57 -21.53
C ALA A 262 -23.85 4.81 -21.26
N LEU A 263 -22.53 4.61 -21.18
CA LEU A 263 -21.59 5.69 -20.90
C LEU A 263 -21.02 6.24 -22.19
N GLN A 264 -20.74 7.54 -22.20
CA GLN A 264 -19.94 8.18 -23.25
C GLN A 264 -18.48 7.70 -23.15
N ASP A 265 -17.66 7.92 -24.19
CA ASP A 265 -16.22 7.59 -24.11
C ASP A 265 -15.61 8.28 -22.89
N ASN A 266 -14.82 7.51 -22.14
CA ASN A 266 -14.30 7.95 -20.86
C ASN A 266 -12.92 7.33 -20.59
N PRO A 267 -12.10 7.97 -19.73
CA PRO A 267 -10.78 7.46 -19.36
C PRO A 267 -10.78 6.07 -18.71
N LEU A 268 -11.88 5.65 -18.08
CA LEU A 268 -12.00 4.33 -17.45
C LEU A 268 -12.30 3.21 -18.45
N LYS A 269 -12.58 3.56 -19.73
CA LYS A 269 -12.91 2.61 -20.81
C LYS A 269 -14.07 1.67 -20.47
N ILE A 270 -15.02 2.17 -19.68
CA ILE A 270 -16.27 1.49 -19.34
C ILE A 270 -17.33 1.88 -20.37
N GLN A 271 -17.97 0.88 -20.97
CA GLN A 271 -19.01 1.06 -21.99
C GLN A 271 -20.40 1.20 -21.35
N THR A 272 -20.72 0.32 -20.40
CA THR A 272 -22.01 0.34 -19.70
C THR A 272 -21.84 0.04 -18.22
N LEU A 273 -22.77 0.58 -17.42
CA LEU A 273 -22.95 0.23 -16.01
C LEU A 273 -24.34 -0.38 -15.83
N THR A 274 -24.40 -1.62 -15.38
CA THR A 274 -25.66 -2.27 -15.00
C THR A 274 -25.72 -2.38 -13.48
N PHE A 275 -26.72 -1.75 -12.89
CA PHE A 275 -27.02 -1.84 -11.47
C PHE A 275 -28.08 -2.93 -11.28
N ASN A 276 -27.90 -3.76 -10.26
CA ASN A 276 -28.89 -4.73 -9.83
C ASN A 276 -28.94 -4.77 -8.30
N GLU A 277 -29.95 -4.10 -7.75
CA GLU A 277 -30.19 -4.02 -6.31
C GLU A 277 -31.22 -5.06 -5.85
N ALA A 278 -30.85 -5.89 -4.87
CA ALA A 278 -31.72 -6.87 -4.24
C ALA A 278 -31.29 -7.13 -2.79
N GLN A 279 -32.24 -7.26 -1.86
CA GLN A 279 -32.01 -7.73 -0.48
C GLN A 279 -30.84 -7.04 0.24
N ASN A 280 -30.78 -5.70 0.20
CA ASN A 280 -29.71 -4.87 0.79
C ASN A 280 -28.31 -5.08 0.18
N GLN A 281 -28.25 -5.65 -1.02
CA GLN A 281 -27.05 -5.76 -1.83
C GLN A 281 -27.25 -5.06 -3.15
N LEU A 282 -26.16 -4.50 -3.68
CA LEU A 282 -26.08 -3.96 -5.01
C LEU A 282 -24.95 -4.68 -5.74
N ILE A 283 -25.28 -5.29 -6.87
CA ILE A 283 -24.31 -5.77 -7.84
C ILE A 283 -24.20 -4.69 -8.92
N LEU A 284 -23.00 -4.13 -9.07
CA LEU A 284 -22.64 -3.26 -10.17
C LEU A 284 -21.82 -4.05 -11.18
N MET A 285 -22.28 -4.06 -12.42
CA MET A 285 -21.59 -4.67 -13.54
C MET A 285 -21.05 -3.57 -14.46
N ALA A 286 -19.74 -3.43 -14.51
CA ALA A 286 -19.07 -2.54 -15.46
C ALA A 286 -18.61 -3.34 -16.69
N GLN A 287 -19.13 -3.01 -17.87
CA GLN A 287 -18.69 -3.64 -19.12
C GLN A 287 -17.47 -2.91 -19.67
N THR A 288 -16.37 -3.64 -19.89
CA THR A 288 -15.15 -3.12 -20.53
C THR A 288 -14.83 -3.90 -21.80
N ALA A 289 -13.85 -3.43 -22.58
CA ALA A 289 -13.34 -4.17 -23.74
C ALA A 289 -12.73 -5.53 -23.36
N SER A 290 -12.16 -5.64 -22.15
CA SER A 290 -11.59 -6.89 -21.63
C SER A 290 -12.62 -7.83 -21.00
N GLY A 291 -13.89 -7.41 -20.92
CA GLY A 291 -14.99 -8.18 -20.34
C GLY A 291 -15.71 -7.48 -19.19
N PRO A 292 -16.74 -8.14 -18.61
CA PRO A 292 -17.52 -7.60 -17.50
C PRO A 292 -16.75 -7.67 -16.17
N LEU A 293 -16.88 -6.62 -15.35
CA LEU A 293 -16.27 -6.51 -14.02
C LEU A 293 -17.35 -6.42 -12.93
N PRO A 294 -17.62 -7.52 -12.19
CA PRO A 294 -18.61 -7.51 -11.12
C PRO A 294 -18.04 -6.87 -9.86
N LEU A 295 -18.86 -6.01 -9.24
CA LEU A 295 -18.59 -5.39 -7.95
C LEU A 295 -19.82 -5.55 -7.07
N VAL A 296 -19.62 -6.00 -5.82
CA VAL A 296 -20.70 -6.27 -4.87
C VAL A 296 -20.59 -5.30 -3.70
N PHE A 297 -21.70 -4.67 -3.36
CA PHE A 297 -21.79 -3.69 -2.28
C PHE A 297 -22.94 -4.01 -1.34
N GLY A 298 -22.73 -3.88 -0.02
CA GLY A 298 -23.82 -3.96 0.96
C GLY A 298 -24.38 -2.59 1.33
N HIS A 299 -25.69 -2.52 1.59
CA HIS A 299 -26.34 -1.31 2.09
C HIS A 299 -25.85 -0.99 3.50
N SER A 300 -25.12 0.12 3.66
CA SER A 300 -24.53 0.57 4.93
C SER A 300 -23.62 -0.47 5.63
N LYS A 301 -23.29 -1.59 4.97
CA LYS A 301 -22.46 -2.70 5.50
C LYS A 301 -21.47 -3.16 4.44
N TRP A 302 -20.29 -3.56 4.90
CA TRP A 302 -19.26 -4.12 4.02
C TRP A 302 -19.60 -5.54 3.60
N ILE A 303 -19.52 -5.82 2.31
CA ILE A 303 -19.59 -7.17 1.73
C ILE A 303 -18.25 -7.46 1.06
N LYS A 304 -17.64 -8.58 1.43
CA LYS A 304 -16.37 -9.02 0.82
C LYS A 304 -16.62 -9.62 -0.56
N GLY A 305 -15.68 -9.44 -1.46
CA GLY A 305 -15.67 -10.02 -2.80
C GLY A 305 -14.27 -9.99 -3.39
N SER A 306 -14.18 -10.21 -4.71
CA SER A 306 -12.96 -10.04 -5.48
C SER A 306 -13.27 -9.30 -6.79
N THR A 307 -12.26 -8.64 -7.36
CA THR A 307 -12.40 -7.94 -8.63
C THR A 307 -11.10 -7.90 -9.41
N ALA A 308 -11.20 -7.96 -10.75
CA ALA A 308 -10.08 -7.67 -11.64
C ALA A 308 -9.89 -6.16 -11.88
N LEU A 309 -10.76 -5.31 -11.29
CA LEU A 309 -10.58 -3.86 -11.32
C LEU A 309 -9.32 -3.49 -10.54
N LYS A 310 -8.31 -2.97 -11.25
CA LYS A 310 -7.04 -2.54 -10.67
C LYS A 310 -7.26 -1.45 -9.60
N PRO A 311 -6.64 -1.54 -8.42
CA PRO A 311 -6.68 -0.49 -7.42
C PRO A 311 -6.04 0.81 -7.93
N PRO A 312 -6.34 1.95 -7.29
CA PRO A 312 -5.47 3.11 -7.40
C PRO A 312 -4.02 2.71 -7.12
N SER A 313 -3.10 3.15 -7.97
CA SER A 313 -1.67 2.86 -7.81
C SER A 313 -0.80 4.09 -8.06
N LEU A 314 0.15 4.34 -7.15
CA LEU A 314 1.22 5.33 -7.31
C LEU A 314 2.04 5.12 -8.59
N THR A 315 2.21 3.85 -8.98
CA THR A 315 2.94 3.41 -10.16
C THR A 315 1.99 3.02 -11.28
N GLY A 316 0.77 3.57 -11.31
CA GLY A 316 -0.24 3.30 -12.33
C GLY A 316 0.18 3.72 -13.76
N LEU A 317 1.18 4.60 -13.89
CA LEU A 317 1.77 4.98 -15.17
C LEU A 317 2.84 3.98 -15.67
N ALA A 318 3.24 3.00 -14.86
CA ALA A 318 4.20 2.00 -15.30
C ALA A 318 3.62 1.18 -16.46
N ILE A 319 4.44 0.89 -17.48
CA ILE A 319 4.05 -0.04 -18.53
C ILE A 319 3.76 -1.42 -17.88
N ASN A 320 2.62 -1.99 -18.24
CA ASN A 320 2.07 -3.22 -17.67
C ASN A 320 1.80 -3.17 -16.15
N SER A 321 1.55 -1.98 -15.59
CA SER A 321 1.20 -1.80 -14.17
C SER A 321 0.08 -2.76 -13.76
N LEU A 322 0.38 -3.63 -12.80
CA LEU A 322 -0.52 -4.63 -12.20
C LEU A 322 -1.05 -5.71 -13.17
N ASP A 323 -0.46 -5.86 -14.36
CA ASP A 323 -0.87 -6.92 -15.30
C ASP A 323 -0.42 -8.31 -14.81
N GLY A 324 -1.25 -9.32 -15.07
CA GLY A 324 -0.98 -10.72 -14.72
C GLY A 324 -1.16 -11.05 -13.23
N LEU A 325 -1.56 -10.08 -12.40
CA LEU A 325 -1.89 -10.33 -11.00
C LEU A 325 -3.25 -11.02 -10.85
N ALA A 326 -3.40 -11.78 -9.75
CA ALA A 326 -4.68 -12.38 -9.39
C ALA A 326 -5.74 -11.30 -9.11
N PRO A 327 -7.04 -11.63 -9.19
CA PRO A 327 -8.10 -10.71 -8.77
C PRO A 327 -7.90 -10.23 -7.33
N PHE A 328 -8.11 -8.93 -7.10
CA PHE A 328 -7.89 -8.29 -5.82
C PHE A 328 -9.02 -8.59 -4.86
N ALA A 329 -8.68 -8.93 -3.60
CA ALA A 329 -9.66 -9.01 -2.52
C ALA A 329 -10.19 -7.61 -2.18
N VAL A 330 -11.51 -7.47 -2.18
CA VAL A 330 -12.19 -6.19 -1.93
C VAL A 330 -13.32 -6.33 -0.91
N ALA A 331 -13.72 -5.21 -0.33
CA ALA A 331 -15.01 -5.08 0.34
C ALA A 331 -15.75 -3.86 -0.18
N GLY A 332 -17.03 -4.03 -0.54
CA GLY A 332 -17.89 -2.98 -1.04
C GLY A 332 -19.01 -2.63 -0.07
N ARG A 333 -19.34 -1.35 0.04
CA ARG A 333 -20.58 -0.86 0.64
C ARG A 333 -21.17 0.30 -0.18
N TYR A 334 -22.47 0.54 -0.04
CA TYR A 334 -23.14 1.68 -0.66
C TYR A 334 -24.07 2.39 0.30
N ARG A 335 -24.43 3.63 -0.05
CA ARG A 335 -25.52 4.39 0.56
C ARG A 335 -26.20 5.29 -0.45
N TRP A 336 -27.43 5.67 -0.16
CA TRP A 336 -28.07 6.83 -0.76
C TRP A 336 -27.78 8.05 0.10
N LYS A 337 -27.26 9.13 -0.50
CA LYS A 337 -27.06 10.43 0.19
C LYS A 337 -28.34 11.26 0.21
N ASP A 338 -29.16 11.06 -0.81
CA ASP A 338 -30.48 11.62 -1.01
C ASP A 338 -31.24 10.72 -2.00
N LYS A 339 -32.42 11.14 -2.48
CA LYS A 339 -33.27 10.37 -3.40
C LYS A 339 -32.62 10.04 -4.77
N ASN A 340 -31.60 10.79 -5.19
CA ASN A 340 -31.03 10.76 -6.54
C ASN A 340 -29.50 10.55 -6.55
N THR A 341 -28.86 10.54 -5.39
CA THR A 341 -27.40 10.43 -5.28
C THR A 341 -27.00 9.15 -4.54
N LEU A 342 -26.39 8.22 -5.27
CA LEU A 342 -25.85 6.96 -4.74
C LEU A 342 -24.33 7.09 -4.56
N GLU A 343 -23.81 6.70 -3.39
CA GLU A 343 -22.39 6.68 -3.10
C GLU A 343 -21.93 5.23 -2.87
N LEU A 344 -20.94 4.80 -3.65
CA LEU A 344 -20.34 3.47 -3.64
C LEU A 344 -18.93 3.57 -3.09
N HIS A 345 -18.56 2.71 -2.14
CA HIS A 345 -17.24 2.66 -1.53
C HIS A 345 -16.67 1.25 -1.73
N LEU A 346 -15.51 1.16 -2.36
CA LEU A 346 -14.77 -0.08 -2.57
C LEU A 346 -13.40 0.02 -1.88
N GLN A 347 -13.21 -0.80 -0.86
CA GLN A 347 -11.94 -0.95 -0.17
C GLN A 347 -11.19 -2.15 -0.76
N TYR A 348 -9.94 -1.96 -1.14
CA TYR A 348 -9.03 -3.07 -1.42
C TYR A 348 -8.49 -3.59 -0.09
N LEU A 349 -8.59 -4.89 0.17
CA LEU A 349 -8.28 -5.44 1.51
C LEU A 349 -6.79 -5.63 1.74
N GLU A 350 -6.02 -5.77 0.66
CA GLU A 350 -4.57 -6.00 0.67
C GLU A 350 -3.78 -4.74 0.28
N SER A 351 -4.48 -3.61 0.19
CA SER A 351 -3.92 -2.29 -0.07
C SER A 351 -4.59 -1.29 0.87
N THR A 352 -3.93 -0.19 1.22
CA THR A 352 -4.62 0.90 1.92
C THR A 352 -5.48 1.76 1.02
N HIS A 353 -5.38 1.60 -0.30
CA HIS A 353 -6.11 2.41 -1.25
C HIS A 353 -7.57 1.97 -1.40
N HIS A 354 -8.42 2.95 -1.70
CA HIS A 354 -9.84 2.74 -1.90
C HIS A 354 -10.36 3.61 -3.05
N ALA A 355 -11.49 3.19 -3.60
CA ALA A 355 -12.21 3.94 -4.62
C ALA A 355 -13.60 4.31 -4.12
N THR A 356 -14.03 5.54 -4.41
CA THR A 356 -15.39 6.00 -4.18
C THR A 356 -15.99 6.46 -5.50
N TRP A 357 -17.23 6.03 -5.77
CA TRP A 357 -18.02 6.53 -6.88
C TRP A 357 -19.27 7.21 -6.36
N THR A 358 -19.51 8.44 -6.82
CA THR A 358 -20.77 9.15 -6.55
C THR A 358 -21.57 9.23 -7.85
N CYS A 359 -22.70 8.52 -7.87
CA CYS A 359 -23.59 8.39 -9.00
C CYS A 359 -24.80 9.31 -8.80
N TYR A 360 -25.00 10.22 -9.74
CA TYR A 360 -26.12 11.16 -9.79
C TYR A 360 -27.10 10.71 -10.87
N PHE A 361 -28.32 10.40 -10.45
CA PHE A 361 -29.43 10.07 -11.36
C PHE A 361 -30.31 11.31 -11.53
N THR A 362 -30.35 11.85 -12.74
CA THR A 362 -31.17 13.02 -13.09
C THR A 362 -32.25 12.62 -14.09
N GLU A 363 -33.29 13.45 -14.26
CA GLU A 363 -34.35 13.20 -15.24
C GLU A 363 -33.81 13.08 -16.69
N ASN A 364 -32.70 13.77 -16.99
CA ASN A 364 -32.15 13.87 -18.35
C ASN A 364 -30.83 13.09 -18.55
N GLY A 365 -30.41 12.29 -17.57
CA GLY A 365 -29.22 11.44 -17.72
C GLY A 365 -28.54 11.07 -16.41
N PHE A 366 -27.31 10.60 -16.56
CA PHE A 366 -26.47 10.06 -15.49
C PHE A 366 -25.12 10.77 -15.45
N LYS A 367 -24.62 11.01 -14.24
CA LYS A 367 -23.25 11.47 -13.98
C LYS A 367 -22.64 10.58 -12.91
N MET A 368 -21.40 10.13 -13.10
CA MET A 368 -20.61 9.45 -12.08
C MET A 368 -19.31 10.21 -11.85
N GLU A 369 -19.04 10.56 -10.60
CA GLU A 369 -17.77 11.12 -10.15
C GLU A 369 -16.95 10.02 -9.48
N THR A 370 -15.72 9.82 -9.95
CA THR A 370 -14.77 8.87 -9.37
C THR A 370 -13.77 9.60 -8.49
N ARG A 371 -13.51 9.06 -7.31
CA ARG A 371 -12.48 9.54 -6.39
C ARG A 371 -11.61 8.38 -5.91
N SER A 372 -10.33 8.44 -6.23
CA SER A 372 -9.33 7.58 -5.60
C SER A 372 -8.93 8.11 -4.23
N SER A 373 -8.37 7.25 -3.41
CA SER A 373 -7.85 7.61 -2.10
C SER A 373 -6.64 8.54 -2.15
N PHE A 374 -5.86 8.54 -3.24
CA PHE A 374 -4.78 9.50 -3.49
C PHE A 374 -5.26 10.94 -3.64
N ALA A 375 -6.49 11.16 -4.11
CA ALA A 375 -7.05 12.51 -4.23
C ALA A 375 -7.15 13.24 -2.87
N ASN A 376 -7.17 12.50 -1.75
CA ASN A 376 -7.17 13.07 -0.40
C ASN A 376 -5.76 13.43 0.11
N LEU A 377 -4.70 13.11 -0.64
CA LEU A 377 -3.30 13.31 -0.26
C LEU A 377 -2.66 14.53 -0.93
N GLY A 378 -3.48 15.49 -1.40
CA GLY A 378 -3.01 16.74 -2.02
C GLY A 378 -2.90 16.70 -3.55
N ALA A 379 -3.34 15.61 -4.19
CA ALA A 379 -3.63 15.63 -5.62
C ALA A 379 -5.04 16.19 -5.82
N ASP A 380 -5.16 17.48 -6.16
CA ASP A 380 -6.40 18.04 -6.69
C ASP A 380 -6.90 17.13 -7.82
N LYS A 381 -8.07 16.48 -7.65
CA LYS A 381 -9.12 16.30 -8.68
C LYS A 381 -10.14 15.22 -8.31
N ILE A 382 -11.39 15.45 -8.72
CA ILE A 382 -12.28 14.37 -9.15
C ILE A 382 -11.56 13.69 -10.31
N ASP A 383 -11.15 12.43 -10.14
CA ASP A 383 -10.23 11.79 -11.08
C ASP A 383 -10.86 11.63 -12.47
N VAL A 384 -12.17 11.36 -12.51
CA VAL A 384 -12.93 11.23 -13.76
C VAL A 384 -14.40 11.57 -13.52
N THR A 385 -14.99 12.42 -14.37
CA THR A 385 -16.45 12.53 -14.51
C THR A 385 -16.88 11.71 -15.73
N VAL A 386 -17.86 10.82 -15.55
CA VAL A 386 -18.46 10.04 -16.63
C VAL A 386 -19.92 10.40 -16.76
N THR A 387 -20.39 10.57 -17.99
CA THR A 387 -21.77 10.91 -18.33
C THR A 387 -22.40 9.80 -19.15
N GLY A 388 -23.71 9.59 -18.98
CA GLY A 388 -24.45 8.54 -19.67
C GLY A 388 -25.95 8.82 -19.77
N LYS A 389 -26.64 7.97 -20.53
CA LYS A 389 -28.10 7.97 -20.65
C LYS A 389 -28.67 6.59 -20.39
#